data_AF-A0A7S2VN45-F1
#
_entry.id   AF-A0A7S2VN45-F1
#
_cell.length_a   1.000
_cell.length_b   1.000
_cell.length_c   1.000
_cell.angle_alpha   90.00
_cell.angle_beta   90.00
_cell.angle_gamma   90.00
#
_symmetry.space_group_name_H-M   'P 1'
#
loop_
_entity.id
_entity.type
_entity.pdbx_description
1 polymer ?
#
loop_
_entity_poly.entity_id
_entity_poly.type
_entity_poly.pdbx_seq_one_letter_code
_entity_poly.pdbx_strand_id
1 'polypeptide(L)'
;RAYADFDEQLVAVCRLVKLWAKKRKINSPFEGTLSSYAYSLMVIHYFQRRGVVPNLQDPRPDILAEAGLDGPGVVVLEGGHSVWFFKPADLPAGSLSDRELKRLWLGGDPPKA
;
A
#
# COMPACT_ATOMS: atom_id res chain seq x y z
N ARG A 1 -0.80 0.85 8.76
CA ARG A 1 -2.25 0.76 9.10
C ARG A 1 -3.10 0.96 7.86
N ALA A 2 -2.89 2.02 7.08
CA ALA A 2 -3.67 2.31 5.86
C ALA A 2 -4.00 1.08 5.01
N TYR A 3 -3.03 0.24 4.63
CA TYR A 3 -3.29 -1.01 3.87
C TYR A 3 -4.30 -1.98 4.50
N ALA A 4 -4.41 -2.03 5.82
CA ALA A 4 -5.36 -2.90 6.50
C ALA A 4 -6.81 -2.41 6.36
N ASP A 5 -7.01 -1.12 6.09
CA ASP A 5 -8.33 -0.52 5.89
C ASP A 5 -8.83 -0.73 4.44
N PHE A 6 -7.95 -1.16 3.53
CA PHE A 6 -8.29 -1.41 2.12
C PHE A 6 -8.90 -2.79 1.89
N ASP A 7 -8.34 -3.82 2.51
CA ASP A 7 -8.73 -5.20 2.23
C ASP A 7 -8.44 -6.12 3.44
N GLU A 8 -9.49 -6.78 3.95
CA GLU A 8 -9.37 -7.70 5.10
C GLU A 8 -8.58 -8.98 4.75
N GLN A 9 -8.58 -9.42 3.49
CA GLN A 9 -7.80 -10.57 3.03
C GLN A 9 -6.30 -10.28 3.13
N LEU A 10 -5.86 -9.05 2.83
CA LEU A 10 -4.47 -8.65 3.04
C LEU A 10 -4.06 -8.84 4.50
N VAL A 11 -4.93 -8.45 5.44
CA VAL A 11 -4.69 -8.62 6.88
C VAL A 11 -4.60 -10.10 7.25
N ALA A 12 -5.52 -10.93 6.72
CA ALA A 12 -5.52 -12.37 6.95
C ALA A 12 -4.24 -13.04 6.43
N VAL A 13 -3.83 -12.72 5.20
CA VAL A 13 -2.60 -13.27 4.59
C VAL A 13 -1.35 -12.79 5.33
N CYS A 14 -1.27 -11.52 5.72
CA CYS A 14 -0.17 -11.03 6.55
C CYS A 14 -0.05 -11.82 7.85
N ARG A 15 -1.17 -12.08 8.54
CA ARG A 15 -1.18 -12.90 9.78
C ARG A 15 -0.75 -14.33 9.51
N LEU A 16 -1.24 -14.95 8.44
CA LEU A 16 -0.90 -16.31 8.05
C LEU A 16 0.60 -16.44 7.76
N VAL A 17 1.17 -15.56 6.93
CA VAL A 17 2.60 -15.58 6.58
C VAL A 17 3.46 -15.36 7.82
N LYS A 18 3.09 -14.44 8.71
CA LYS A 18 3.82 -14.22 9.97
C LYS A 18 3.78 -15.46 10.87
N LEU A 19 2.62 -16.12 10.98
CA LEU A 19 2.50 -17.34 11.77
C LEU A 19 3.36 -18.47 11.18
N TRP A 20 3.32 -18.65 9.85
CA TRP A 20 4.15 -19.60 9.13
C TRP A 20 5.65 -19.34 9.37
N ALA A 21 6.10 -18.09 9.20
CA ALA A 21 7.49 -17.70 9.41
C ALA A 21 7.94 -17.98 10.85
N LYS A 22 7.09 -17.67 11.85
CA LYS A 22 7.34 -17.98 13.25
C LYS A 22 7.46 -19.49 13.50
N LYS A 23 6.57 -20.30 12.93
CA LYS A 23 6.61 -21.77 13.07
C LYS A 23 7.85 -22.38 12.43
N ARG A 24 8.40 -21.74 11.40
CA ARG A 24 9.64 -22.13 10.72
C ARG A 24 10.90 -21.52 11.33
N LYS A 25 10.77 -20.64 12.34
CA LYS A 25 11.87 -19.91 12.99
C LYS A 25 12.70 -19.07 12.00
N ILE A 26 12.04 -18.46 11.03
CA ILE A 26 12.68 -17.61 9.99
C ILE A 26 12.29 -16.13 10.12
N ASN A 27 12.02 -15.68 11.34
CA ASN A 27 11.48 -14.36 11.63
C ASN A 27 12.36 -13.51 12.59
N SER A 28 13.66 -13.81 12.64
CA SER A 28 14.66 -13.25 13.54
C SER A 28 15.78 -12.57 12.75
N PRO A 29 15.74 -11.23 12.60
CA PRO A 29 16.77 -10.45 11.90
C PRO A 29 18.17 -10.62 12.46
N PHE A 30 18.28 -10.73 13.79
CA PHE A 30 19.56 -10.91 14.48
C PHE A 30 20.22 -12.27 14.17
N GLU A 31 19.41 -13.27 13.78
CA GLU A 31 19.88 -14.59 13.37
C GLU A 31 19.99 -14.72 11.84
N GLY A 32 19.95 -13.60 11.10
CA GLY A 32 20.14 -13.58 9.65
C GLY A 32 18.89 -13.92 8.83
N THR A 33 17.70 -13.89 9.43
CA THR A 33 16.42 -14.14 8.73
C THR A 33 15.59 -12.86 8.58
N LEU A 34 14.43 -12.92 7.91
CA LEU A 34 13.65 -11.71 7.64
C LEU A 34 12.92 -11.21 8.88
N SER A 35 12.72 -9.90 8.98
CA SER A 35 11.90 -9.31 10.02
C SER A 35 10.42 -9.56 9.76
N SER A 36 9.60 -9.49 10.81
CA SER A 36 8.13 -9.50 10.65
C SER A 36 7.61 -8.37 9.75
N TYR A 37 8.33 -7.25 9.69
CA TYR A 37 8.02 -6.13 8.83
C TYR A 37 8.32 -6.46 7.36
N ALA A 38 9.47 -7.07 7.07
CA ALA A 38 9.83 -7.51 5.71
C ALA A 38 8.76 -8.47 5.14
N TYR A 39 8.29 -9.44 5.93
CA TYR A 39 7.19 -10.30 5.50
C TYR A 39 5.89 -9.54 5.21
N SER A 40 5.56 -8.54 6.02
CA SER A 40 4.37 -7.71 5.80
C SER A 40 4.49 -6.91 4.50
N LEU A 41 5.68 -6.34 4.23
CA LEU A 41 5.96 -5.64 2.96
C LEU A 41 5.89 -6.56 1.74
N MET A 42 6.41 -7.79 1.84
CA MET A 42 6.31 -8.78 0.76
C MET A 42 4.85 -9.12 0.43
N VAL A 43 4.00 -9.29 1.45
CA VAL A 43 2.57 -9.54 1.24
C VAL A 43 1.89 -8.32 0.61
N ILE A 44 2.15 -7.11 1.10
CA ILE A 44 1.62 -5.88 0.50
C ILE A 44 2.03 -5.80 -0.98
N HIS A 45 3.31 -6.01 -1.28
CA HIS A 45 3.82 -5.99 -2.66
C HIS A 45 3.13 -7.04 -3.54
N TYR A 46 2.92 -8.26 -3.05
CA TYR A 46 2.20 -9.29 -3.79
C TYR A 46 0.76 -8.83 -4.12
N PHE A 47 0.03 -8.28 -3.15
CA PHE A 47 -1.33 -7.77 -3.36
C PHE A 47 -1.36 -6.59 -4.34
N GLN A 48 -0.34 -5.73 -4.32
CA GLN A 48 -0.16 -4.66 -5.31
C GLN A 48 0.01 -5.20 -6.71
N ARG A 49 0.88 -6.20 -6.90
CA ARG A 49 1.11 -6.83 -8.21
C ARG A 49 -0.11 -7.59 -8.74
N ARG A 50 -1.01 -8.02 -7.86
CA ARG A 50 -2.29 -8.66 -8.21
C ARG A 50 -3.42 -7.65 -8.45
N GLY A 51 -3.19 -6.35 -8.23
CA GLY A 51 -4.21 -5.31 -8.35
C GLY A 51 -5.29 -5.37 -7.26
N VAL A 52 -5.02 -6.02 -6.12
CA VAL A 52 -5.97 -6.10 -5.00
C VAL A 52 -5.88 -4.85 -4.13
N VAL A 53 -4.66 -4.38 -3.86
CA VAL A 53 -4.42 -3.12 -3.16
C VAL A 53 -3.53 -2.20 -3.99
N PRO A 54 -3.65 -0.88 -3.85
CA PRO A 54 -2.85 0.06 -4.62
C PRO A 54 -1.45 0.31 -4.07
N ASN A 55 -0.63 1.07 -4.80
CA ASN A 55 0.52 1.73 -4.18
C ASN A 55 0.10 3.08 -3.63
N LEU A 56 0.05 3.21 -2.30
CA LEU A 56 -0.34 4.46 -1.63
C LEU A 56 0.69 5.59 -1.79
N GLN A 57 1.93 5.27 -2.14
CA GLN A 57 3.00 6.25 -2.31
C GLN A 57 3.17 6.71 -3.76
N ASP A 58 2.48 6.06 -4.70
CA ASP A 58 2.56 6.35 -6.13
C ASP A 58 1.16 6.37 -6.78
N PRO A 59 0.26 7.26 -6.31
CA PRO A 59 -1.05 7.45 -6.95
C PRO A 59 -0.89 8.18 -8.29
N ARG A 60 -1.86 8.00 -9.18
CA ARG A 60 -1.84 8.64 -10.50
C ARG A 60 -1.93 10.18 -10.38
N PRO A 61 -1.12 10.95 -11.12
CA PRO A 61 -1.09 12.42 -11.01
C PRO A 61 -2.41 13.12 -11.33
N ASP A 62 -3.22 12.57 -12.25
CA ASP A 62 -4.55 13.08 -12.60
C ASP A 62 -5.48 13.07 -11.37
N ILE A 63 -5.45 12.00 -10.60
CA ILE A 63 -6.28 11.88 -9.41
C ILE A 63 -5.79 12.75 -8.26
N LEU A 64 -4.46 12.94 -8.11
CA LEU A 64 -3.93 13.89 -7.14
C LEU A 64 -4.45 15.30 -7.41
N ALA A 65 -4.46 15.70 -8.69
CA ALA A 65 -4.97 17.01 -9.10
C ALA A 65 -6.49 17.15 -8.85
N GLU A 66 -7.27 16.12 -9.19
CA GLU A 66 -8.73 16.11 -8.93
C GLU A 66 -9.05 16.16 -7.42
N ALA A 67 -8.26 15.46 -6.60
CA ALA A 67 -8.42 15.45 -5.15
C ALA A 67 -7.89 16.71 -4.45
N GLY A 68 -7.18 17.60 -5.17
CA GLY A 68 -6.53 18.78 -4.59
C GLY A 68 -5.44 18.43 -3.57
N LEU A 69 -4.74 17.31 -3.76
CA LEU A 69 -3.70 16.84 -2.85
C LEU A 69 -2.30 17.19 -3.40
N ASP A 70 -1.45 17.74 -2.54
CA ASP A 70 -0.10 18.19 -2.93
C ASP A 70 0.88 17.05 -3.29
N GLY A 71 0.47 15.80 -3.10
CA GLY A 71 1.21 14.61 -3.53
C GLY A 71 2.54 14.39 -2.79
N PRO A 72 3.38 13.47 -3.30
CA PRO A 72 4.59 13.04 -2.60
C PRO A 72 5.72 14.07 -2.55
N GLY A 73 5.63 15.19 -3.26
CA GLY A 73 6.69 16.21 -3.33
C GLY A 73 6.80 17.12 -2.10
N VAL A 74 5.82 17.11 -1.18
CA VAL A 74 5.73 18.12 -0.11
C VAL A 74 6.30 17.67 1.22
N VAL A 75 6.25 16.37 1.55
CA VAL A 75 6.71 15.86 2.85
C VAL A 75 8.01 15.08 2.67
N VAL A 76 9.12 15.81 2.61
CA VAL A 76 10.47 15.24 2.46
C VAL A 76 11.18 15.26 3.80
N LEU A 77 11.65 14.08 4.25
CA LEU A 77 12.47 13.98 5.45
C LEU A 77 13.89 14.48 5.20
N GLU A 78 14.61 14.78 6.29
CA GLU A 78 16.04 15.08 6.25
C GLU A 78 16.80 13.90 5.62
N GLY A 79 17.28 14.10 4.39
CA GLY A 79 17.83 13.03 3.54
C GLY A 79 17.11 12.81 2.19
N GLY A 80 16.12 13.63 1.84
CA GLY A 80 15.55 13.68 0.48
C GLY A 80 14.49 12.61 0.18
N HIS A 81 14.12 11.78 1.17
CA HIS A 81 13.12 10.74 0.99
C HIS A 81 11.74 11.24 1.41
N SER A 82 10.76 11.11 0.50
CA SER A 82 9.36 11.40 0.81
C SER A 82 8.75 10.28 1.66
N VAL A 83 8.05 10.66 2.72
CA VAL A 83 7.23 9.74 3.55
C VAL A 83 5.74 9.94 3.30
N TRP A 84 5.40 10.76 2.32
CA TRP A 84 4.02 10.97 1.94
C TRP A 84 3.41 9.67 1.42
N PHE A 85 2.15 9.45 1.77
CA PHE A 85 1.31 8.40 1.19
C PHE A 85 -0.15 8.84 1.25
N PHE A 86 -0.92 8.41 0.27
CA PHE A 86 -2.34 8.69 0.19
C PHE A 86 -3.10 7.96 1.30
N LYS A 87 -3.96 8.70 2.01
CA LYS A 87 -4.94 8.13 2.93
C LYS A 87 -6.34 8.52 2.44
N PRO A 88 -7.23 7.55 2.18
CA PRO A 88 -8.60 7.86 1.80
C PRO A 88 -9.33 8.75 2.83
N ALA A 89 -8.98 8.63 4.12
CA ALA A 89 -9.56 9.43 5.19
C ALA A 89 -9.16 10.93 5.13
N ASP A 90 -8.10 11.28 4.40
CA ASP A 90 -7.65 12.67 4.26
C ASP A 90 -8.42 13.39 3.12
N LEU A 91 -9.29 12.70 2.38
CA LEU A 91 -10.15 13.31 1.37
C LEU A 91 -11.36 14.02 2.01
N PRO A 92 -11.72 15.22 1.56
CA PRO A 92 -13.00 15.83 1.90
C PRO A 92 -14.16 14.92 1.48
N ALA A 93 -15.24 14.92 2.28
CA ALA A 93 -16.43 14.14 1.97
C ALA A 93 -17.00 14.55 0.60
N GLY A 94 -17.13 13.58 -0.31
CA GLY A 94 -17.62 13.81 -1.67
C GLY A 94 -16.56 14.21 -2.69
N SER A 95 -15.27 14.26 -2.33
CA SER A 95 -14.20 14.64 -3.27
C SER A 95 -13.96 13.63 -4.39
N LEU A 96 -14.18 12.34 -4.16
CA LEU A 96 -14.10 11.30 -5.17
C LEU A 96 -15.19 10.27 -4.93
N SER A 97 -15.87 9.84 -5.99
CA SER A 97 -16.81 8.72 -5.94
C SER A 97 -16.09 7.39 -5.70
N ASP A 98 -16.81 6.38 -5.22
CA ASP A 98 -16.30 4.99 -5.09
C ASP A 98 -15.69 4.45 -6.41
N ARG A 99 -16.21 4.91 -7.55
CA ARG A 99 -15.71 4.56 -8.88
C ARG A 99 -14.38 5.23 -9.17
N GLU A 100 -14.21 6.49 -8.80
CA GLU A 100 -12.96 7.25 -8.97
C GLU A 100 -11.89 6.78 -8.00
N LEU A 101 -12.27 6.46 -6.76
CA LEU A 101 -11.43 5.72 -5.83
C LEU A 101 -10.97 4.41 -6.49
N LYS A 102 -11.87 3.58 -7.03
CA LYS A 102 -11.46 2.35 -7.76
C LYS A 102 -10.53 2.60 -8.96
N ARG A 103 -10.69 3.72 -9.67
CA ARG A 103 -9.78 4.16 -10.76
C ARG A 103 -8.43 4.67 -10.28
N LEU A 104 -8.32 5.06 -9.02
CA LEU A 104 -7.08 5.42 -8.34
C LEU A 104 -6.13 4.20 -8.26
N TRP A 105 -6.68 2.97 -8.33
CA TRP A 105 -6.02 1.75 -7.88
C TRP A 105 -5.70 0.70 -8.97
N LEU A 106 -6.38 0.74 -10.12
CA LEU A 106 -6.05 -0.14 -11.26
C LEU A 106 -4.91 0.50 -12.05
N GLY A 107 -3.68 0.25 -11.62
CA GLY A 107 -2.49 0.65 -12.37
C GLY A 107 -2.49 0.01 -13.77
N GLY A 108 -2.70 0.84 -14.79
CA GLY A 108 -2.72 0.44 -16.19
C GLY A 108 -4.05 -0.15 -16.65
N ASP A 109 -4.34 -0.01 -17.95
CA ASP A 109 -5.37 -0.85 -18.60
C ASP A 109 -5.18 -2.30 -18.15
N PRO A 110 -6.28 -3.06 -17.92
CA PRO A 110 -6.16 -4.48 -17.63
C PRO A 110 -5.25 -5.13 -18.67
N PRO A 111 -4.39 -6.10 -18.29
CA PRO A 111 -3.51 -6.75 -19.25
C PRO A 111 -4.37 -7.22 -20.42
N LYS A 112 -4.05 -6.77 -21.64
CA LYS A 112 -4.75 -7.21 -22.85
C LYS A 112 -4.72 -8.74 -22.85
N ALA A 113 -5.92 -9.34 -22.85
CA ALA A 113 -6.10 -10.76 -23.09
C ALA A 113 -5.54 -11.15 -24.46
#